data_AF-A0A832SZ97-F1
#
_entry.id   AF-A0A832SZ97-F1
#
_cell.length_a   1.000
_cell.length_b   1.000
_cell.length_c   1.000
_cell.angle_alpha   90.00
_cell.angle_beta   90.00
_cell.angle_gamma   90.00
#
_symmetry.space_group_name_H-M   'P 1'
#
loop_
_entity.id
_entity.type
_entity.pdbx_description
1 polymer ?
#
loop_
_entity_poly.entity_id
_entity_poly.type
_entity_poly.pdbx_seq_one_letter_code
_entity_poly.pdbx_strand_id
1 'polypeptide(L)'
;MRSLIFLLLPIAVLVLSFGHSHGGLSPGHMLLHALTVIIASVLLYFAAAAYYRVKTPRFKWLFSGFLLLLARELVLSISMYTYTDIYVPYTDIPLDHMLGLAALITLAYAIFKQF
;
A
#
# COMPACT_ATOMS: atom_id res chain seq x y z
N MET A 1 15.33 13.25 3.64
CA MET A 1 15.12 11.85 3.19
C MET A 1 13.84 11.21 3.72
N ARG A 2 13.44 11.41 4.99
CA ARG A 2 12.21 10.81 5.57
C ARG A 2 10.91 11.16 4.83
N SER A 3 10.85 12.32 4.16
CA SER A 3 9.68 12.81 3.41
C SER A 3 9.50 12.20 2.02
N LEU A 4 10.55 11.64 1.42
CA LEU A 4 10.49 11.20 0.01
C LEU A 4 9.65 9.94 -0.17
N ILE A 5 9.65 9.00 0.77
CA ILE A 5 8.86 7.76 0.64
C ILE A 5 7.35 8.03 0.73
N PHE A 6 6.95 9.07 1.48
CA PHE A 6 5.56 9.54 1.57
C PHE A 6 5.05 10.20 0.28
N LEU A 7 5.96 10.53 -0.64
CA LEU A 7 5.63 11.17 -1.91
C LEU A 7 5.83 10.20 -3.06
N LEU A 8 7.01 9.59 -3.18
CA LEU A 8 7.39 8.78 -4.33
C LEU A 8 6.53 7.53 -4.50
N LEU A 9 6.23 6.82 -3.41
CA LEU A 9 5.44 5.58 -3.47
C LEU A 9 3.99 5.87 -3.92
N PRO A 10 3.24 6.80 -3.29
CA PRO A 10 1.91 7.18 -3.79
C PRO A 10 1.92 7.77 -5.20
N ILE A 11 2.91 8.61 -5.53
CA ILE A 11 3.02 9.17 -6.88
C ILE A 11 3.21 8.05 -7.92
N ALA A 12 4.10 7.09 -7.63
CA ALA A 12 4.33 5.95 -8.52
C ALA A 12 3.06 5.15 -8.74
N VAL A 13 2.30 4.85 -7.68
CA VAL A 13 1.03 4.12 -7.82
C VAL A 13 0.02 4.94 -8.61
N LEU A 14 -0.15 6.23 -8.31
CA LEU A 14 -1.07 7.09 -9.06
C LEU A 14 -0.73 7.12 -10.55
N VAL A 15 0.54 7.34 -10.89
CA VAL A 15 1.00 7.36 -12.30
C VAL A 15 0.68 6.04 -13.00
N LEU A 16 0.92 4.90 -12.35
CA LEU A 16 0.62 3.58 -12.91
C LEU A 16 -0.90 3.35 -13.05
N SER A 17 -1.70 3.76 -12.06
CA SER A 17 -3.17 3.68 -12.10
C SER A 17 -3.76 4.48 -13.27
N PHE A 18 -3.27 5.70 -13.52
CA PHE A 18 -3.72 6.51 -14.66
C PHE A 18 -3.20 5.99 -16.01
N GLY A 19 -1.99 5.41 -16.01
CA GLY A 19 -1.34 4.86 -17.21
C GLY A 19 -2.02 3.61 -17.78
N HIS A 20 -2.62 2.75 -16.94
CA HIS A 20 -3.22 1.49 -17.39
C HIS A 20 -4.66 1.63 -17.94
N SER A 21 -5.20 2.84 -18.07
CA SER A 21 -6.54 3.13 -18.65
C SER A 21 -6.77 2.55 -20.05
N HIS A 22 -5.74 1.96 -20.66
CA HIS A 22 -5.74 1.29 -21.97
C HIS A 22 -6.10 -0.22 -21.91
N GLY A 23 -6.23 -0.81 -20.71
CA GLY A 23 -6.43 -2.26 -20.52
C GLY A 23 -7.88 -2.76 -20.39
N GLY A 24 -8.87 -1.94 -20.76
CA GLY A 24 -10.30 -2.33 -20.71
C GLY A 24 -10.97 -2.21 -19.33
N LEU A 25 -10.29 -1.63 -18.34
CA LEU A 25 -10.85 -1.35 -17.02
C LEU A 25 -11.64 -0.03 -17.02
N SER A 26 -12.73 0.00 -16.26
CA SER A 26 -13.59 1.18 -16.20
C SER A 26 -12.90 2.35 -15.48
N PRO A 27 -13.28 3.61 -15.77
CA PRO A 27 -12.80 4.77 -15.03
C PRO A 27 -13.03 4.69 -13.52
N GLY A 28 -14.10 3.99 -13.08
CA GLY A 28 -14.37 3.75 -11.67
C GLY A 28 -13.32 2.86 -11.01
N HIS A 29 -12.76 1.90 -11.74
CA HIS A 29 -11.68 1.04 -11.24
C HIS A 29 -10.39 1.84 -11.04
N MET A 30 -10.03 2.70 -11.99
CA MET A 30 -8.91 3.63 -11.85
C MET A 30 -9.07 4.55 -10.63
N LEU A 31 -10.28 5.10 -10.45
CA LEU A 31 -10.59 5.95 -9.29
C LEU A 31 -10.46 5.17 -7.97
N LEU A 32 -10.87 3.90 -7.93
CA LEU A 32 -10.73 3.05 -6.75
C LEU A 32 -9.25 2.89 -6.34
N HIS A 33 -8.35 2.62 -7.29
CA HIS A 33 -6.92 2.53 -6.99
C HIS A 33 -6.37 3.87 -6.50
N ALA A 34 -6.69 4.96 -7.19
CA ALA A 34 -6.22 6.28 -6.81
C ALA A 34 -6.67 6.66 -5.38
N LEU A 35 -7.94 6.43 -5.04
CA LEU A 35 -8.47 6.70 -3.71
C LEU A 35 -7.85 5.79 -2.64
N THR A 36 -7.64 4.51 -2.94
CA THR A 36 -6.98 3.56 -2.03
C THR A 36 -5.58 4.04 -1.68
N VAL A 37 -4.80 4.47 -2.68
CA VAL A 37 -3.45 5.01 -2.51
C VAL A 37 -3.44 6.28 -1.68
N ILE A 38 -4.35 7.22 -1.97
CA ILE A 38 -4.46 8.48 -1.24
C ILE A 38 -4.75 8.20 0.23
N ILE A 39 -5.77 7.38 0.52
CA ILE A 39 -6.17 7.06 1.90
C ILE A 39 -5.03 6.35 2.64
N ALA A 40 -4.42 5.32 2.04
CA ALA A 40 -3.33 4.59 2.66
C ALA A 40 -2.10 5.50 2.93
N SER A 41 -1.81 6.45 2.05
CA SER A 41 -0.71 7.41 2.23
C SER A 41 -0.96 8.41 3.35
N VAL A 42 -2.18 8.94 3.44
CA VAL A 42 -2.59 9.83 4.54
C VAL A 42 -2.49 9.10 5.88
N LEU A 43 -2.98 7.87 5.94
CA LEU A 43 -2.92 7.05 7.15
C LEU A 43 -1.48 6.67 7.51
N LEU A 44 -0.62 6.37 6.53
CA LEU A 44 0.80 6.15 6.73
C LEU A 44 1.48 7.38 7.35
N TYR A 45 1.19 8.58 6.82
CA TYR A 45 1.71 9.84 7.35
C TYR A 45 1.25 10.08 8.79
N PHE A 46 -0.04 9.88 9.10
CA PHE A 46 -0.54 10.01 10.47
C PHE A 46 0.08 9.01 11.43
N ALA A 47 0.24 7.75 11.03
CA ALA A 47 0.92 6.74 11.83
C ALA A 47 2.39 7.13 12.10
N ALA A 48 3.10 7.61 11.08
CA ALA A 48 4.47 8.10 11.26
C ALA A 48 4.53 9.29 12.22
N ALA A 49 3.70 10.32 11.99
CA ALA A 49 3.67 11.52 12.82
C ALA A 49 3.31 11.19 14.28
N ALA A 50 2.33 10.32 14.50
CA ALA A 50 1.95 9.86 15.84
C ALA A 50 3.08 9.07 16.51
N TYR A 51 3.76 8.18 15.77
CA TYR A 51 4.94 7.48 16.27
C TYR A 51 6.05 8.46 16.69
N TYR A 52 6.30 9.50 15.89
CA TYR A 52 7.32 10.49 16.23
C TYR A 52 7.00 11.27 17.51
N ARG A 53 5.72 11.50 17.80
CA ARG A 53 5.26 12.23 19.00
C ARG A 53 5.22 11.36 20.25
N VAL A 54 4.65 10.16 20.16
CA VAL A 54 4.32 9.34 21.34
C VAL A 54 5.30 8.18 21.54
N LYS A 55 6.06 7.79 20.50
CA LYS A 55 7.05 6.69 20.52
C LYS A 55 6.51 5.31 20.89
N THR A 56 5.20 5.11 20.84
CA THR A 56 4.56 3.82 21.13
C THR A 56 4.76 2.81 19.99
N PRO A 57 5.13 1.55 20.29
CA PRO A 57 5.16 0.46 19.33
C PRO A 57 3.92 0.36 18.44
N ARG A 58 2.72 0.64 18.97
CA ARG A 58 1.46 0.65 18.21
C ARG A 58 1.55 1.41 16.88
N PHE A 59 2.09 2.64 16.91
CA PHE A 59 2.15 3.47 15.71
C PHE A 59 3.20 2.98 14.70
N LYS A 60 4.25 2.26 15.15
CA LYS A 60 5.16 1.56 14.23
C LYS A 60 4.42 0.50 13.43
N TRP A 61 3.59 -0.30 14.10
CA TRP A 61 2.84 -1.37 13.45
C TRP A 61 1.78 -0.82 12.50
N LEU A 62 1.08 0.26 12.89
CA LEU A 62 0.19 0.97 11.98
C LEU A 62 0.94 1.49 10.75
N PHE A 63 2.11 2.09 10.94
CA PHE A 63 2.96 2.54 9.84
C PHE A 63 3.33 1.38 8.91
N SER A 64 3.83 0.28 9.45
CA SER A 64 4.19 -0.91 8.65
C SER A 64 2.99 -1.49 7.89
N GLY A 65 1.81 -1.55 8.52
CA GLY A 65 0.58 -2.02 7.89
C GLY A 65 0.15 -1.17 6.69
N PHE A 66 0.13 0.16 6.85
CA PHE A 66 -0.19 1.06 5.74
C PHE A 66 0.89 1.07 4.65
N LEU A 67 2.17 0.85 5.01
CA LEU A 67 3.25 0.73 4.04
C LEU A 67 3.08 -0.54 3.20
N LEU A 68 2.69 -1.66 3.83
CA LEU A 68 2.38 -2.91 3.13
C LEU A 68 1.16 -2.77 2.21
N LEU A 69 0.12 -2.02 2.62
CA LEU A 69 -1.01 -1.71 1.73
C LEU A 69 -0.57 -0.91 0.49
N LEU A 70 0.30 0.10 0.66
CA LEU A 70 0.81 0.84 -0.50
C LEU A 70 1.72 -0.01 -1.39
N ALA A 71 2.55 -0.88 -0.80
CA ALA A 71 3.35 -1.83 -1.56
C ALA A 71 2.47 -2.82 -2.34
N ARG A 72 1.38 -3.28 -1.73
CA ARG A 72 0.35 -4.12 -2.37
C ARG A 72 -0.27 -3.43 -3.57
N GLU A 73 -0.70 -2.17 -3.42
CA GLU A 73 -1.25 -1.38 -4.54
C GLU A 73 -0.23 -1.11 -5.63
N LEU A 74 1.04 -0.90 -5.28
CA LEU A 74 2.12 -0.74 -6.24
C LEU A 74 2.31 -2.02 -7.07
N VAL A 75 2.43 -3.17 -6.41
CA VAL A 75 2.58 -4.46 -7.09
C VAL A 75 1.40 -4.73 -8.01
N LEU A 76 0.17 -4.55 -7.52
CA LEU A 76 -1.03 -4.73 -8.32
C LEU A 76 -1.05 -3.77 -9.52
N SER A 77 -0.71 -2.50 -9.33
CA SER A 77 -0.66 -1.52 -10.41
C SER A 77 0.42 -1.85 -11.45
N ILE A 78 1.57 -2.38 -11.02
CA ILE A 78 2.60 -2.90 -11.94
C ILE A 78 2.04 -4.08 -12.74
N SER A 79 1.45 -5.07 -12.06
CA SER A 79 0.90 -6.27 -12.73
C SER A 79 -0.16 -5.91 -13.77
N MET A 80 -1.05 -4.97 -13.44
CA MET A 80 -2.08 -4.47 -14.36
C MET A 80 -1.48 -3.69 -15.53
N TYR A 81 -0.45 -2.89 -15.28
CA TYR A 81 0.21 -2.10 -16.33
C TYR A 81 1.00 -2.99 -17.30
N THR A 82 1.67 -4.02 -16.80
CA THR A 82 2.48 -4.96 -17.62
C THR A 82 1.69 -6.16 -18.13
N TYR A 83 0.42 -6.31 -17.73
CA TYR A 83 -0.41 -7.50 -17.97
C TYR A 83 0.27 -8.80 -17.53
N THR A 84 1.04 -8.75 -16.44
CA THR A 84 1.82 -9.88 -15.93
C THR A 84 1.69 -9.94 -14.41
N ASP A 85 1.19 -11.06 -13.90
CA ASP A 85 1.10 -11.27 -12.46
C ASP A 85 2.50 -11.51 -11.86
N ILE A 86 2.80 -10.76 -10.80
CA ILE A 86 4.01 -10.94 -10.00
C ILE A 86 3.70 -11.95 -8.90
N TYR A 87 4.37 -13.10 -8.90
CA TYR A 87 4.19 -14.17 -7.92
C TYR A 87 5.27 -14.18 -6.84
N VAL A 88 4.93 -14.76 -5.69
CA VAL A 88 5.92 -15.11 -4.67
C VAL A 88 6.81 -16.24 -5.22
N PRO A 89 8.14 -16.20 -5.04
CA PRO A 89 9.03 -17.22 -5.59
C PRO A 89 8.62 -18.64 -5.19
N TYR A 90 8.55 -19.53 -6.17
CA TYR A 90 8.21 -20.95 -6.01
C TYR A 90 6.79 -21.24 -5.50
N THR A 91 5.85 -20.30 -5.61
CA THR A 91 4.44 -20.53 -5.29
C THR A 91 3.52 -20.02 -6.40
N ASP A 92 2.25 -20.35 -6.31
CA ASP A 92 1.17 -19.87 -7.16
C ASP A 92 0.45 -18.64 -6.57
N ILE A 93 1.02 -18.03 -5.52
CA ILE A 93 0.40 -16.92 -4.79
C ILE A 93 0.85 -15.59 -5.40
N PRO A 94 -0.08 -14.76 -5.92
CA PRO A 94 0.23 -13.40 -6.33
C PRO A 94 0.80 -12.58 -5.18
N LEU A 95 1.86 -11.83 -5.45
CA LEU A 95 2.58 -11.05 -4.45
C LEU A 95 1.69 -9.97 -3.82
N ASP A 96 0.78 -9.37 -4.58
CA ASP A 96 -0.17 -8.39 -4.04
C ASP A 96 -1.14 -9.04 -3.03
N HIS A 97 -1.57 -10.30 -3.25
CA HIS A 97 -2.36 -11.03 -2.27
C HIS A 97 -1.58 -11.29 -0.97
N MET A 98 -0.32 -11.73 -1.08
CA MET A 98 0.52 -11.95 0.10
C MET A 98 0.76 -10.65 0.88
N LEU A 99 1.04 -9.55 0.18
CA LEU A 99 1.23 -8.24 0.79
C LEU A 99 -0.06 -7.72 1.45
N GLY A 100 -1.21 -7.95 0.82
CA GLY A 100 -2.53 -7.63 1.39
C GLY A 100 -2.79 -8.39 2.68
N LEU A 101 -2.55 -9.69 2.70
CA LEU A 101 -2.67 -10.51 3.90
C LEU A 101 -1.71 -10.06 5.01
N ALA A 102 -0.44 -9.82 4.67
CA ALA A 102 0.56 -9.32 5.62
C ALA A 102 0.17 -7.96 6.20
N ALA A 103 -0.40 -7.07 5.38
CA ALA A 103 -0.92 -5.79 5.83
C ALA A 103 -2.07 -5.96 6.82
N LEU A 104 -3.04 -6.83 6.52
CA LEU A 104 -4.18 -7.10 7.41
C LEU A 104 -3.73 -7.67 8.75
N ILE A 105 -2.83 -8.67 8.74
CA ILE A 105 -2.28 -9.25 9.98
C ILE A 105 -1.56 -8.17 10.79
N THR A 106 -0.77 -7.31 10.12
CA THR A 106 -0.02 -6.24 10.78
C THR A 106 -0.94 -5.18 11.38
N LEU A 107 -1.99 -4.77 10.67
CA LEU A 107 -2.98 -3.80 11.15
C LEU A 107 -3.80 -4.38 12.30
N ALA A 108 -4.23 -5.64 12.21
CA ALA A 108 -4.91 -6.33 13.30
C ALA A 108 -4.02 -6.38 14.54
N TYR A 109 -2.76 -6.79 14.40
CA TYR A 109 -1.79 -6.79 15.49
C TYR A 109 -1.61 -5.40 16.11
N ALA A 110 -1.56 -4.35 15.29
CA ALA A 110 -1.44 -2.98 15.76
C ALA A 110 -2.63 -2.52 16.62
N ILE A 111 -3.83 -3.02 16.37
CA ILE A 111 -5.04 -2.71 17.17
C ILE A 111 -4.90 -3.28 18.58
N PHE A 112 -4.42 -4.51 18.70
CA PHE A 112 -4.25 -5.18 20.00
C PHE A 112 -2.97 -4.81 20.73
N LYS A 113 -2.00 -4.17 20.05
CA LYS A 113 -0.79 -3.69 20.68
C LYS A 113 -1.09 -2.45 21.52
N GLN A 114 -1.42 -2.68 22.79
CA GLN A 114 -1.41 -1.66 23.82
C GLN A 114 0.04 -1.44 24.26
N PHE A 115 0.43 -0.17 24.34
CA PHE A 115 1.79 0.33 24.67
C PHE A 115 2.80 0.19 23.52
#